data_AF-A0A2F0AEG9-F1
#
_entry.id   AF-A0A2F0AEG9-F1
#
_cell.length_a   1.000
_cell.length_b   1.000
_cell.length_c   1.000
_cell.angle_alpha   90.00
_cell.angle_beta   90.00
_cell.angle_gamma   90.00
#
_symmetry.space_group_name_H-M   'P 1'
#
loop_
_entity.id
_entity.type
_entity.pdbx_description
1 polymer ?
#
loop_
_entity_poly.entity_id
_entity_poly.type
_entity_poly.pdbx_seq_one_letter_code
_entity_poly.pdbx_strand_id
1 'polypeptide(L)'
;MRLINFLTYLIMVMIIFGLENNLDSDKDGYLDSDEIKMGTDPFDDFSVIYKGFWPYNSTKDSIYNPGFGKCPNANGCECENSFSCPENSKCTQLNMGKFCTPLEGSRIPRFTGVDQFGDIFDLYDLANSGKPIIIEIGTSWPQACKDLSAWRSYINEVATTRKWWKDKFFRIRELIDNQEVHWVHIIHLDNQKNPASFDTIDEWYWNYPHENIILLADPKAMMKKWIRPTGYPCLILVDENMDLKVHTLRGIEDAIDGINEILDKD
;
A
#
# COMPACT_ATOMS: atom_id res chain seq x y z
N MET A 1 -24.52 -46.12 15.45
CA MET A 1 -25.50 -45.19 14.86
C MET A 1 -25.57 -43.80 15.53
N ARG A 2 -25.06 -43.59 16.76
CA ARG A 2 -25.05 -42.25 17.40
C ARG A 2 -23.86 -41.35 17.05
N LEU A 3 -22.70 -41.91 16.72
CA LEU A 3 -21.50 -41.11 16.34
C LEU A 3 -21.63 -40.41 14.98
N ILE A 4 -22.30 -41.05 14.01
CA ILE A 4 -22.46 -40.53 12.64
C ILE A 4 -23.34 -39.27 12.65
N ASN A 5 -24.40 -39.23 13.47
CA ASN A 5 -25.27 -38.07 13.61
C ASN A 5 -24.60 -36.88 14.31
N PHE A 6 -23.61 -37.10 15.17
CA PHE A 6 -22.90 -36.01 15.85
C PHE A 6 -21.89 -35.35 14.91
N LEU A 7 -21.19 -36.14 14.10
CA LEU A 7 -20.22 -35.63 13.11
C LEU A 7 -20.91 -34.87 11.98
N THR A 8 -22.06 -35.34 11.48
CA THR A 8 -22.86 -34.60 10.50
C THR A 8 -23.44 -33.31 11.06
N TYR A 9 -23.88 -33.28 12.32
CA TYR A 9 -24.35 -32.06 12.97
C TYR A 9 -23.22 -31.04 13.17
N LEU A 10 -22.02 -31.50 13.55
CA LEU A 10 -20.84 -30.64 13.70
C LEU A 10 -20.41 -30.02 12.36
N ILE A 11 -20.42 -30.82 11.29
CA ILE A 11 -20.15 -30.34 9.92
C ILE A 11 -21.23 -29.35 9.46
N MET A 12 -22.51 -29.63 9.73
CA MET A 12 -23.61 -28.75 9.36
C MET A 12 -23.57 -27.42 10.12
N VAL A 13 -23.22 -27.44 11.41
CA VAL A 13 -23.03 -26.24 12.22
C VAL A 13 -21.83 -25.42 11.72
N MET A 14 -20.70 -26.05 11.38
CA MET A 14 -19.55 -25.34 10.79
C MET A 14 -19.86 -24.75 9.41
N ILE A 15 -20.71 -25.40 8.60
CA ILE A 15 -21.16 -24.87 7.31
C ILE A 15 -22.08 -23.66 7.51
N ILE A 16 -23.00 -23.70 8.47
CA ILE A 16 -23.93 -22.59 8.75
C ILE A 16 -23.18 -21.36 9.28
N PHE A 17 -22.27 -21.53 10.25
CA PHE A 17 -21.44 -20.43 10.75
C PHE A 17 -20.42 -19.92 9.71
N GLY A 18 -19.98 -20.77 8.77
CA GLY A 18 -19.09 -20.36 7.68
C GLY A 18 -19.78 -19.55 6.57
N LEU A 19 -21.11 -19.67 6.44
CA LEU A 19 -21.92 -18.94 5.44
C LEU A 19 -22.27 -17.52 5.89
N GLU A 20 -22.53 -17.30 7.18
CA GLU A 20 -22.84 -15.96 7.71
C GLU A 20 -21.62 -15.02 7.68
N ASN A 21 -20.41 -15.56 7.82
CA ASN A 21 -19.17 -14.76 7.83
C ASN A 21 -18.72 -14.29 6.43
N ASN A 22 -19.36 -14.73 5.34
CA ASN A 22 -19.01 -14.32 3.96
C ASN A 22 -20.20 -13.64 3.27
N LEU A 23 -21.17 -13.15 4.03
CA LEU A 23 -22.31 -12.42 3.49
C LEU A 23 -21.94 -10.93 3.36
N ASP A 24 -22.30 -10.37 2.21
CA ASP A 24 -22.29 -8.96 1.86
C ASP A 24 -23.71 -8.68 1.30
N SER A 25 -24.56 -8.13 2.16
CA SER A 25 -26.01 -8.06 1.97
C SER A 25 -26.42 -6.97 0.96
N ASP A 26 -25.72 -5.83 0.94
CA ASP A 26 -25.98 -4.71 0.03
C ASP A 26 -25.03 -4.64 -1.18
N LYS A 27 -23.95 -5.43 -1.16
CA LYS A 27 -22.96 -5.59 -2.25
C LYS A 27 -22.05 -4.39 -2.44
N ASP A 28 -21.74 -3.68 -1.36
CA ASP A 28 -20.79 -2.57 -1.38
C ASP A 28 -19.32 -3.04 -1.35
N GLY A 29 -19.08 -4.34 -1.12
CA GLY A 29 -17.76 -4.96 -1.08
C GLY A 29 -17.23 -5.22 0.33
N TYR A 30 -17.99 -4.90 1.37
CA TYR A 30 -17.71 -5.25 2.76
C TYR A 30 -18.61 -6.39 3.24
N LEU A 31 -18.09 -7.18 4.18
CA LEU A 31 -18.88 -8.26 4.78
C LEU A 31 -19.74 -7.67 5.90
N ASP A 32 -20.99 -8.13 6.02
CA ASP A 32 -21.93 -7.66 7.06
C ASP A 32 -21.30 -7.70 8.47
N SER A 33 -20.50 -8.74 8.72
CA SER A 33 -19.81 -8.93 10.00
C SER A 33 -18.72 -7.88 10.27
N ASP A 34 -18.04 -7.42 9.23
CA ASP A 34 -17.00 -6.39 9.31
C ASP A 34 -17.60 -5.00 9.44
N GLU A 35 -18.69 -4.75 8.74
CA GLU A 35 -19.48 -3.53 8.85
C GLU A 35 -20.06 -3.33 10.25
N ILE A 36 -20.70 -4.36 10.82
CA ILE A 36 -21.20 -4.32 12.21
C ILE A 36 -20.05 -4.03 13.18
N LYS A 37 -18.86 -4.61 12.96
CA LYS A 37 -17.67 -4.39 13.78
C LYS A 37 -17.13 -2.95 13.64
N MET A 38 -17.21 -2.37 12.45
CA MET A 38 -16.77 -1.01 12.15
C MET A 38 -17.84 0.05 12.45
N GLY A 39 -19.08 -0.37 12.72
CA GLY A 39 -20.21 0.49 13.08
C GLY A 39 -20.96 1.06 11.88
N THR A 40 -20.91 0.39 10.73
CA THR A 40 -21.68 0.72 9.52
C THR A 40 -22.93 -0.16 9.39
N ASP A 41 -23.72 -0.01 8.32
CA ASP A 41 -25.05 -0.63 8.18
C ASP A 41 -25.05 -1.60 6.99
N PRO A 42 -25.09 -2.93 7.22
CA PRO A 42 -24.97 -3.94 6.15
C PRO A 42 -26.08 -3.99 5.10
N PHE A 43 -27.06 -3.11 5.20
CA PHE A 43 -28.19 -3.04 4.29
C PHE A 43 -28.28 -1.68 3.58
N ASP A 44 -27.26 -0.84 3.72
CA ASP A 44 -27.15 0.49 3.11
C ASP A 44 -25.79 0.64 2.43
N ASP A 45 -25.76 0.53 1.10
CA ASP A 45 -24.56 0.56 0.26
C ASP A 45 -23.77 1.89 0.29
N PHE A 46 -24.33 2.91 0.95
CA PHE A 46 -23.65 4.18 1.23
C PHE A 46 -23.03 4.25 2.64
N SER A 47 -23.34 3.28 3.50
CA SER A 47 -22.81 3.14 4.85
C SER A 47 -21.54 2.28 4.81
N VAL A 48 -20.46 2.85 4.28
CA VAL A 48 -19.22 2.12 3.97
C VAL A 48 -18.15 2.23 5.06
N ILE A 49 -17.26 1.22 5.16
CA ILE A 49 -16.10 1.25 6.08
C ILE A 49 -15.10 2.35 5.68
N TYR A 50 -14.81 2.45 4.38
CA TYR A 50 -13.99 3.52 3.80
C TYR A 50 -14.78 4.20 2.68
N LYS A 51 -14.83 5.54 2.66
CA LYS A 51 -15.53 6.32 1.63
C LYS A 51 -14.99 6.10 0.23
N GLY A 52 -13.75 5.66 0.11
CA GLY A 52 -13.14 5.27 -1.14
C GLY A 52 -13.40 3.84 -1.59
N PHE A 53 -14.21 3.07 -0.84
CA PHE A 53 -14.44 1.64 -1.07
C PHE A 53 -13.12 0.83 -1.05
N TRP A 54 -12.18 1.25 -0.20
CA TRP A 54 -10.90 0.56 -0.05
C TRP A 54 -11.07 -0.82 0.56
N PRO A 55 -10.21 -1.80 0.23
CA PRO A 55 -10.26 -3.10 0.88
C PRO A 55 -10.20 -2.98 2.40
N TYR A 56 -10.83 -3.93 3.10
CA TYR A 56 -10.74 -4.09 4.54
C TYR A 56 -10.28 -5.51 4.87
N ASN A 57 -9.32 -5.63 5.78
CA ASN A 57 -8.86 -6.92 6.28
C ASN A 57 -9.17 -7.05 7.76
N SER A 58 -10.21 -7.81 8.08
CA SER A 58 -10.66 -8.08 9.45
C SER A 58 -9.63 -8.78 10.33
N THR A 59 -8.66 -9.46 9.71
CA THR A 59 -7.57 -10.19 10.36
C THR A 59 -6.26 -9.40 10.44
N LYS A 60 -6.20 -8.15 9.95
CA LYS A 60 -4.97 -7.34 9.90
C LYS A 60 -4.24 -7.20 11.24
N ASP A 61 -4.99 -7.21 12.35
CA ASP A 61 -4.43 -7.11 13.70
C ASP A 61 -3.67 -8.37 14.14
N SER A 62 -3.86 -9.50 13.47
CA SER A 62 -3.11 -10.74 13.70
C SER A 62 -1.76 -10.78 12.95
N ILE A 63 -1.55 -9.86 12.00
CA ILE A 63 -0.33 -9.80 11.20
C ILE A 63 0.78 -9.17 12.04
N TYR A 64 1.93 -9.85 12.09
CA TYR A 64 3.12 -9.32 12.79
C TYR A 64 3.56 -7.99 12.19
N ASN A 65 3.59 -6.95 13.03
CA ASN A 65 4.05 -5.61 12.68
C ASN A 65 5.44 -5.35 13.29
N PRO A 66 6.51 -5.20 12.49
CA PRO A 66 7.85 -4.90 13.02
C PRO A 66 7.98 -3.48 13.57
N GLY A 67 7.06 -2.57 13.21
CA GLY A 67 7.11 -1.16 13.56
C GLY A 67 8.25 -0.39 12.89
N PHE A 68 8.22 0.94 13.00
CA PHE A 68 9.25 1.80 12.41
C PHE A 68 10.54 1.88 13.23
N GLY A 69 10.55 1.34 14.45
CA GLY A 69 11.71 1.36 15.34
C GLY A 69 12.10 2.76 15.85
N LYS A 70 13.24 2.84 16.52
CA LYS A 70 13.87 4.09 17.00
C LYS A 70 15.37 4.04 16.73
N CYS A 71 15.96 5.18 16.38
CA CYS A 71 17.41 5.27 16.24
C CYS A 71 18.12 5.00 17.59
N PRO A 72 19.32 4.39 17.56
CA PRO A 72 20.15 4.14 16.38
C PRO A 72 19.77 2.88 15.56
N ASN A 73 19.02 1.93 16.12
CA ASN A 73 18.82 0.62 15.51
C ASN A 73 17.48 0.52 14.75
N ALA A 74 17.28 1.38 13.76
CA ALA A 74 16.09 1.33 12.91
C ALA A 74 16.41 1.71 11.46
N ASN A 75 15.55 1.30 10.54
CA ASN A 75 15.65 1.73 9.15
C ASN A 75 15.51 3.24 9.05
N GLY A 76 16.41 3.82 8.26
CA GLY A 76 16.58 5.26 8.10
C GLY A 76 17.52 5.95 9.08
N CYS A 77 18.01 5.25 10.10
CA CYS A 77 19.03 5.75 11.02
C CYS A 77 20.42 5.67 10.41
N GLU A 78 21.33 6.52 10.88
CA GLU A 78 22.74 6.48 10.50
C GLU A 78 23.41 5.19 10.98
N CYS A 79 24.36 4.69 10.21
CA CYS A 79 25.04 3.43 10.49
C CYS A 79 26.51 3.47 10.09
N GLU A 80 27.33 2.69 10.78
CA GLU A 80 28.74 2.50 10.43
C GLU A 80 28.93 1.28 9.52
N ASN A 81 28.22 0.20 9.87
CA ASN A 81 28.25 -1.10 9.20
C ASN A 81 26.89 -1.81 9.39
N SER A 82 26.64 -2.90 8.65
CA SER A 82 25.34 -3.58 8.67
C SER A 82 24.98 -4.21 10.02
N PHE A 83 25.94 -4.45 10.94
CA PHE A 83 25.64 -4.95 12.28
C PHE A 83 24.99 -3.92 13.20
N SER A 84 25.07 -2.62 12.84
CA SER A 84 24.37 -1.53 13.55
C SER A 84 22.92 -1.34 13.07
N CYS A 85 22.49 -2.11 12.06
CA CYS A 85 21.14 -2.03 11.52
C CYS A 85 20.22 -3.09 12.15
N PRO A 86 18.89 -2.86 12.12
CA PRO A 86 17.94 -3.88 12.56
C PRO A 86 18.01 -5.13 11.68
N GLU A 87 17.36 -6.20 12.13
CA GLU A 87 17.24 -7.45 11.37
C GLU A 87 16.65 -7.19 9.97
N ASN A 88 17.13 -7.96 8.99
CA ASN A 88 16.79 -7.81 7.57
C ASN A 88 17.11 -6.43 6.98
N SER A 89 18.11 -5.73 7.52
CA SER A 89 18.58 -4.46 6.97
C SER A 89 20.08 -4.44 6.72
N LYS A 90 20.51 -3.52 5.86
CA LYS A 90 21.93 -3.28 5.57
C LYS A 90 22.29 -1.81 5.73
N CYS A 91 23.56 -1.56 6.02
CA CYS A 91 24.09 -0.20 6.03
C CYS A 91 24.48 0.22 4.61
N THR A 92 23.73 1.16 4.03
CA THR A 92 23.89 1.58 2.63
C THR A 92 24.47 2.98 2.54
N GLN A 93 25.51 3.14 1.72
CA GLN A 93 26.06 4.46 1.38
C GLN A 93 25.11 5.19 0.43
N LEU A 94 24.59 6.34 0.88
CA LEU A 94 23.75 7.25 0.11
C LEU A 94 24.45 8.62 -0.01
N ASN A 95 23.88 9.52 -0.83
CA ASN A 95 24.46 10.85 -1.07
C ASN A 95 24.65 11.68 0.22
N MET A 96 23.79 11.47 1.23
CA MET A 96 23.80 12.23 2.49
C MET A 96 24.49 11.50 3.66
N GLY A 97 25.16 10.37 3.39
CA GLY A 97 25.77 9.53 4.43
C GLY A 97 25.36 8.07 4.36
N LYS A 98 25.71 7.30 5.38
CA LYS A 98 25.38 5.88 5.49
C LYS A 98 24.16 5.68 6.36
N PHE A 99 23.17 4.94 5.85
CA PHE A 99 21.92 4.71 6.57
C PHE A 99 21.48 3.26 6.47
N CYS A 100 20.77 2.79 7.50
CA CYS A 100 20.11 1.50 7.46
C CYS A 100 18.97 1.53 6.45
N THR A 101 18.96 0.59 5.52
CA THR A 101 17.90 0.39 4.53
C THR A 101 17.42 -1.06 4.59
N PRO A 102 16.12 -1.32 4.39
CA PRO A 102 15.60 -2.68 4.39
C PRO A 102 16.21 -3.51 3.26
N LEU A 103 16.28 -4.83 3.46
CA LEU A 103 16.55 -5.82 2.43
C LEU A 103 15.23 -6.38 1.89
N GLU A 104 15.28 -6.97 0.70
CA GLU A 104 14.19 -7.83 0.22
C GLU A 104 13.92 -8.94 1.24
N GLY A 105 12.64 -9.29 1.41
CA GLY A 105 12.14 -10.15 2.49
C GLY A 105 11.86 -9.42 3.81
N SER A 106 12.21 -8.14 3.94
CA SER A 106 11.80 -7.35 5.11
C SER A 106 10.31 -7.10 5.11
N ARG A 107 9.64 -7.39 6.22
CA ARG A 107 8.27 -6.93 6.43
C ARG A 107 8.20 -5.42 6.56
N ILE A 108 7.30 -4.77 5.85
CA ILE A 108 7.09 -3.33 5.98
C ILE A 108 6.35 -3.02 7.30
N PRO A 109 6.67 -1.91 7.99
CA PRO A 109 5.92 -1.49 9.16
C PRO A 109 4.47 -1.16 8.82
N ARG A 110 3.54 -1.44 9.74
CA ARG A 110 2.15 -0.99 9.64
C ARG A 110 2.08 0.53 9.62
N PHE A 111 1.47 1.06 8.58
CA PHE A 111 1.36 2.49 8.34
C PHE A 111 -0.12 2.85 8.20
N THR A 112 -0.52 3.89 8.92
CA THR A 112 -1.85 4.50 8.82
C THR A 112 -1.69 5.94 8.37
N GLY A 113 -2.47 6.36 7.38
CA GLY A 113 -2.48 7.73 6.87
C GLY A 113 -3.90 8.20 6.64
N VAL A 114 -4.10 9.53 6.62
CA VAL A 114 -5.36 10.07 6.10
C VAL A 114 -5.35 9.96 4.58
N ASP A 115 -6.47 9.49 4.03
CA ASP A 115 -6.67 9.32 2.59
C ASP A 115 -7.28 10.56 1.92
N GLN A 116 -7.58 10.45 0.61
CA GLN A 116 -8.20 11.55 -0.15
C GLN A 116 -9.65 11.86 0.21
N PHE A 117 -10.31 11.03 1.03
CA PHE A 117 -11.71 11.19 1.44
C PHE A 117 -11.85 11.48 2.95
N GLY A 118 -10.71 11.65 3.62
CA GLY A 118 -10.60 12.05 5.02
C GLY A 118 -10.62 10.87 6.00
N ASP A 119 -10.61 9.63 5.51
CA ASP A 119 -10.59 8.44 6.34
C ASP A 119 -9.16 8.09 6.76
N ILE A 120 -9.00 7.48 7.93
CA ILE A 120 -7.72 6.92 8.35
C ILE A 120 -7.60 5.50 7.79
N PHE A 121 -6.94 5.38 6.64
CA PHE A 121 -6.69 4.10 6.02
C PHE A 121 -5.47 3.41 6.63
N ASP A 122 -5.58 2.10 6.82
CA ASP A 122 -4.52 1.26 7.35
C ASP A 122 -3.95 0.39 6.23
N LEU A 123 -2.66 0.55 5.93
CA LEU A 123 -2.02 -0.16 4.83
C LEU A 123 -2.12 -1.69 4.95
N TYR A 124 -2.25 -2.22 6.18
CA TYR A 124 -2.40 -3.66 6.39
C TYR A 124 -3.80 -4.19 6.02
N ASP A 125 -4.75 -3.32 5.69
CA ASP A 125 -6.00 -3.74 5.05
C ASP A 125 -5.79 -4.38 3.67
N LEU A 126 -4.65 -4.13 3.03
CA LEU A 126 -4.29 -4.75 1.74
C LEU A 126 -3.63 -6.12 1.88
N ALA A 127 -3.30 -6.56 3.10
CA ALA A 127 -2.63 -7.84 3.29
C ALA A 127 -3.57 -9.01 2.99
N ASN A 128 -3.02 -10.15 2.56
CA ASN A 128 -3.72 -11.38 2.20
C ASN A 128 -4.77 -11.21 1.07
N SER A 129 -4.63 -10.20 0.22
CA SER A 129 -5.57 -9.93 -0.87
C SER A 129 -5.33 -10.76 -2.15
N GLY A 130 -4.27 -11.58 -2.21
CA GLY A 130 -3.87 -12.27 -3.42
C GLY A 130 -3.17 -11.39 -4.45
N LYS A 131 -2.91 -10.11 -4.15
CA LYS A 131 -2.42 -9.13 -5.12
C LYS A 131 -1.09 -8.51 -4.70
N PRO A 132 -0.19 -8.21 -5.66
CA PRO A 132 0.97 -7.38 -5.38
C PRO A 132 0.56 -5.95 -4.98
N ILE A 133 1.40 -5.30 -4.18
CA ILE A 133 1.19 -3.94 -3.68
C ILE A 133 2.38 -3.06 -4.10
N ILE A 134 2.11 -2.05 -4.94
CA ILE A 134 3.04 -0.95 -5.17
C ILE A 134 2.87 0.08 -4.07
N ILE A 135 3.98 0.49 -3.47
CA ILE A 135 4.04 1.69 -2.64
C ILE A 135 4.89 2.73 -3.35
N GLU A 136 4.25 3.81 -3.77
CA GLU A 136 4.88 5.01 -4.31
C GLU A 136 5.18 5.99 -3.18
N ILE A 137 6.45 6.36 -3.01
CA ILE A 137 6.84 7.50 -2.19
C ILE A 137 6.98 8.72 -3.08
N GLY A 138 6.19 9.75 -2.78
CA GLY A 138 6.13 10.99 -3.53
C GLY A 138 6.16 12.25 -2.66
N THR A 139 6.19 13.38 -3.37
CA THR A 139 6.02 14.74 -2.83
C THR A 139 5.26 15.54 -3.88
N SER A 140 4.62 16.65 -3.50
CA SER A 140 3.76 17.36 -4.46
C SER A 140 4.54 18.21 -5.49
N TRP A 141 5.83 18.49 -5.27
CA TRP A 141 6.60 19.42 -6.11
C TRP A 141 7.27 18.84 -7.38
N PRO A 142 7.82 17.60 -7.42
CA PRO A 142 8.65 17.16 -8.55
C PRO A 142 7.81 16.97 -9.80
N GLN A 143 8.29 17.50 -10.93
CA GLN A 143 7.58 17.35 -12.20
C GLN A 143 7.39 15.88 -12.59
N ALA A 144 8.35 15.00 -12.27
CA ALA A 144 8.22 13.57 -12.53
C ALA A 144 7.04 12.92 -11.78
N CYS A 145 6.77 13.33 -10.53
CA CYS A 145 5.62 12.84 -9.76
C CYS A 145 4.30 13.30 -10.39
N LYS A 146 4.24 14.58 -10.82
CA LYS A 146 3.09 15.17 -11.51
C LYS A 146 2.83 14.50 -12.86
N ASP A 147 3.88 14.30 -13.66
CA ASP A 147 3.77 13.65 -14.97
C ASP A 147 3.27 12.22 -14.83
N LEU A 148 3.86 11.42 -13.91
CA LEU A 148 3.45 10.03 -13.69
C LEU A 148 2.00 9.94 -13.19
N SER A 149 1.58 10.84 -12.31
CA SER A 149 0.20 10.86 -11.78
C SER A 149 -0.80 11.33 -12.82
N ALA A 150 -0.47 12.36 -13.61
CA ALA A 150 -1.31 12.79 -14.73
C ALA A 150 -1.50 11.70 -15.77
N TRP A 151 -0.45 10.91 -16.03
CA TRP A 151 -0.49 9.79 -16.97
C TRP A 151 -1.37 8.63 -16.49
N ARG A 152 -1.23 8.23 -15.22
CA ARG A 152 -2.09 7.19 -14.62
C ARG A 152 -3.54 7.64 -14.57
N SER A 153 -3.79 8.91 -14.29
CA SER A 153 -5.13 9.50 -14.16
C SER A 153 -5.76 9.92 -15.50
N TYR A 154 -5.20 9.49 -16.63
CA TYR A 154 -5.71 9.81 -17.98
C TYR A 154 -5.82 11.31 -18.32
N ILE A 155 -5.14 12.19 -17.57
CA ILE A 155 -5.19 13.64 -17.80
C ILE A 155 -4.35 14.03 -19.01
N ASN A 156 -3.14 13.48 -19.12
CA ASN A 156 -2.26 13.70 -20.27
C ASN A 156 -1.17 12.63 -20.37
N GLU A 157 -0.56 12.54 -21.56
CA GLU A 157 0.46 11.55 -21.89
C GLU A 157 1.90 12.11 -21.80
N VAL A 158 2.13 13.26 -21.13
CA VAL A 158 3.44 13.94 -21.11
C VAL A 158 4.54 13.04 -20.53
N ALA A 159 4.20 12.19 -19.57
CA ALA A 159 5.13 11.21 -19.00
C ALA A 159 5.81 10.36 -20.08
N THR A 160 5.06 9.94 -21.11
CA THR A 160 5.55 9.09 -22.21
C THR A 160 6.63 9.74 -23.06
N THR A 161 6.72 11.07 -23.04
CA THR A 161 7.73 11.85 -23.77
C THR A 161 9.03 12.06 -22.98
N ARG A 162 9.04 11.69 -21.69
CA ARG A 162 10.20 11.92 -20.81
C ARG A 162 11.29 10.90 -21.08
N LYS A 163 12.56 11.33 -20.95
CA LYS A 163 13.74 10.45 -21.15
C LYS A 163 13.78 9.21 -20.24
N TRP A 164 13.13 9.28 -19.07
CA TRP A 164 13.08 8.17 -18.12
C TRP A 164 11.96 7.16 -18.44
N TRP A 165 11.03 7.51 -19.34
CA TRP A 165 9.94 6.64 -19.72
C TRP A 165 10.42 5.41 -20.48
N LYS A 166 9.73 4.29 -20.30
CA LYS A 166 9.95 3.02 -21.00
C LYS A 166 8.61 2.43 -21.38
N ASP A 167 8.51 1.84 -22.56
CA ASP A 167 7.24 1.31 -23.09
C ASP A 167 6.62 0.23 -22.19
N LYS A 168 7.45 -0.52 -21.45
CA LYS A 168 6.98 -1.49 -20.45
C LYS A 168 6.12 -0.89 -19.33
N PHE A 169 6.16 0.42 -19.13
CA PHE A 169 5.32 1.09 -18.14
C PHE A 169 3.86 1.18 -18.58
N PHE A 170 3.53 1.04 -19.87
CA PHE A 170 2.13 1.14 -20.31
C PHE A 170 1.21 0.11 -19.62
N ARG A 171 1.70 -1.13 -19.44
CA ARG A 171 0.95 -2.21 -18.81
C ARG A 171 0.48 -1.87 -17.39
N ILE A 172 1.25 -1.06 -16.64
CA ILE A 172 0.92 -0.83 -15.23
C ILE A 172 -0.39 -0.05 -15.05
N ARG A 173 -0.77 0.81 -15.99
CA ARG A 173 -2.05 1.53 -15.90
C ARG A 173 -3.24 0.56 -16.01
N GLU A 174 -3.17 -0.38 -16.96
CA GLU A 174 -4.19 -1.43 -17.13
C GLU A 174 -4.30 -2.32 -15.89
N LEU A 175 -3.17 -2.72 -15.29
CA LEU A 175 -3.18 -3.53 -14.06
C LEU A 175 -3.83 -2.80 -12.88
N ILE A 176 -3.68 -1.47 -12.78
CA ILE A 176 -4.34 -0.65 -11.75
C ILE A 176 -5.85 -0.58 -12.05
N ASP A 177 -6.24 -0.32 -13.30
CA ASP A 177 -7.64 -0.20 -13.72
C ASP A 177 -8.42 -1.51 -13.49
N ASN A 178 -7.79 -2.65 -13.80
CA ASN A 178 -8.36 -3.98 -13.56
C ASN A 178 -8.26 -4.44 -12.10
N GLN A 179 -7.69 -3.62 -11.22
CA GLN A 179 -7.41 -3.93 -9.82
C GLN A 179 -6.58 -5.23 -9.64
N GLU A 180 -5.69 -5.55 -10.57
CA GLU A 180 -4.75 -6.68 -10.49
C GLU A 180 -3.56 -6.36 -9.58
N VAL A 181 -3.31 -5.08 -9.33
CA VAL A 181 -2.30 -4.57 -8.39
C VAL A 181 -2.93 -3.52 -7.49
N HIS A 182 -2.56 -3.50 -6.21
CA HIS A 182 -2.85 -2.35 -5.36
C HIS A 182 -1.80 -1.26 -5.54
N TRP A 183 -2.23 -0.02 -5.75
CA TRP A 183 -1.32 1.12 -5.78
C TRP A 183 -1.59 2.07 -4.62
N VAL A 184 -0.59 2.25 -3.76
CA VAL A 184 -0.63 3.21 -2.65
C VAL A 184 0.39 4.30 -2.87
N HIS A 185 -0.06 5.55 -2.99
CA HIS A 185 0.81 6.72 -3.13
C HIS A 185 0.87 7.51 -1.83
N ILE A 186 2.03 7.44 -1.19
CA ILE A 186 2.31 8.09 0.08
C ILE A 186 3.05 9.40 -0.17
N ILE A 187 2.40 10.52 0.15
CA ILE A 187 2.95 11.87 0.02
C ILE A 187 3.36 12.36 1.40
N HIS A 188 4.63 12.76 1.54
CA HIS A 188 5.15 13.21 2.84
C HIS A 188 5.40 14.72 2.92
N LEU A 189 5.39 15.44 1.79
CA LEU A 189 5.50 16.90 1.73
C LEU A 189 4.60 17.51 0.66
N ASP A 190 4.05 18.68 0.97
CA ASP A 190 3.27 19.52 0.05
C ASP A 190 4.16 20.30 -0.94
N ASN A 191 3.53 21.17 -1.75
CA ASN A 191 4.21 22.02 -2.73
C ASN A 191 5.16 23.07 -2.10
N GLN A 192 4.89 23.50 -0.86
CA GLN A 192 5.68 24.47 -0.10
C GLN A 192 6.72 23.80 0.80
N LYS A 193 6.84 22.48 0.74
CA LYS A 193 7.74 21.65 1.54
C LYS A 193 7.39 21.56 3.03
N ASN A 194 6.12 21.76 3.37
CA ASN A 194 5.59 21.43 4.68
C ASN A 194 5.15 19.95 4.74
N PRO A 195 5.06 19.35 5.93
CA PRO A 195 4.45 18.03 6.13
C PRO A 195 3.10 17.90 5.43
N ALA A 196 2.88 16.80 4.73
CA ALA A 196 1.62 16.52 4.06
C ALA A 196 0.44 16.43 5.05
N SER A 197 -0.69 17.00 4.67
CA SER A 197 -1.97 16.99 5.41
C SER A 197 -3.07 16.34 4.58
N PHE A 198 -4.28 16.23 5.14
CA PHE A 198 -5.47 15.89 4.35
C PHE A 198 -5.63 16.81 3.12
N ASP A 199 -5.52 18.14 3.30
CA ASP A 199 -5.62 19.10 2.19
C ASP A 199 -4.58 18.83 1.09
N THR A 200 -3.38 18.35 1.45
CA THR A 200 -2.36 17.96 0.46
C THR A 200 -2.83 16.79 -0.41
N ILE A 201 -3.50 15.83 0.21
CA ILE A 201 -3.96 14.61 -0.46
C ILE A 201 -5.24 14.88 -1.26
N ASP A 202 -6.20 15.62 -0.70
CA ASP A 202 -7.42 16.06 -1.38
C ASP A 202 -7.07 16.91 -2.62
N GLU A 203 -6.17 17.89 -2.49
CA GLU A 203 -5.68 18.68 -3.63
C GLU A 203 -5.01 17.79 -4.68
N TRP A 204 -4.21 16.80 -4.26
CA TRP A 204 -3.56 15.88 -5.20
C TRP A 204 -4.59 15.03 -5.96
N TYR A 205 -5.60 14.51 -5.27
CA TYR A 205 -6.68 13.73 -5.86
C TYR A 205 -7.46 14.53 -6.90
N TRP A 206 -7.87 15.76 -6.59
CA TRP A 206 -8.61 16.59 -7.55
C TRP A 206 -7.78 17.01 -8.76
N ASN A 207 -6.45 17.06 -8.63
CA ASN A 207 -5.55 17.29 -9.74
C ASN A 207 -5.23 16.03 -10.54
N TYR A 208 -5.30 14.85 -9.94
CA TYR A 208 -4.92 13.56 -10.54
C TYR A 208 -5.86 12.44 -10.02
N PRO A 209 -7.15 12.45 -10.40
CA PRO A 209 -8.13 11.53 -9.84
C PRO A 209 -7.97 10.14 -10.46
N HIS A 210 -7.99 9.11 -9.62
CA HIS A 210 -7.99 7.73 -10.04
C HIS A 210 -8.69 6.87 -8.98
N GLU A 211 -9.69 6.10 -9.39
CA GLU A 211 -10.55 5.36 -8.46
C GLU A 211 -9.78 4.24 -7.73
N ASN A 212 -8.88 3.53 -8.42
CA ASN A 212 -8.11 2.44 -7.84
C ASN A 212 -6.75 2.82 -7.21
N ILE A 213 -6.47 4.12 -6.98
CA ILE A 213 -5.24 4.58 -6.32
C ILE A 213 -5.55 5.14 -4.93
N ILE A 214 -4.94 4.54 -3.92
CA ILE A 214 -5.06 5.00 -2.53
C ILE A 214 -3.98 6.05 -2.30
N LEU A 215 -4.37 7.28 -1.96
CA LEU A 215 -3.43 8.31 -1.56
C LEU A 215 -3.34 8.37 -0.04
N LEU A 216 -2.16 8.57 0.54
CA LEU A 216 -1.99 8.70 1.98
C LEU A 216 -1.03 9.82 2.37
N ALA A 217 -1.39 10.62 3.37
CA ALA A 217 -0.48 11.59 3.95
C ALA A 217 0.50 10.93 4.94
N ASP A 218 1.79 11.22 4.80
CA ASP A 218 2.86 10.86 5.75
C ASP A 218 3.53 12.10 6.35
N PRO A 219 2.85 12.87 7.22
CA PRO A 219 3.38 14.12 7.78
C PRO A 219 4.71 13.94 8.55
N LYS A 220 4.97 12.74 9.07
CA LYS A 220 6.18 12.43 9.85
C LYS A 220 7.30 11.84 8.99
N ALA A 221 7.06 11.68 7.69
CA ALA A 221 7.95 11.03 6.72
C ALA A 221 8.41 9.64 7.21
N MET A 222 7.54 8.89 7.89
CA MET A 222 7.82 7.58 8.45
C MET A 222 8.21 6.58 7.37
N MET A 223 7.40 6.45 6.32
CA MET A 223 7.67 5.51 5.24
C MET A 223 8.87 5.98 4.39
N LYS A 224 8.94 7.29 4.11
CA LYS A 224 10.12 7.88 3.46
C LYS A 224 11.41 7.61 4.22
N LYS A 225 11.40 7.73 5.56
CA LYS A 225 12.59 7.46 6.39
C LYS A 225 12.95 5.99 6.37
N TRP A 226 11.96 5.09 6.42
CA TRP A 226 12.19 3.66 6.39
C TRP A 226 12.77 3.18 5.05
N ILE A 227 12.24 3.66 3.92
CA ILE A 227 12.67 3.27 2.57
C ILE A 227 13.97 3.97 2.15
N ARG A 228 14.17 5.23 2.57
CA ARG A 228 15.29 6.11 2.17
C ARG A 228 15.41 6.35 0.65
N PRO A 229 14.35 6.81 -0.05
CA PRO A 229 14.49 7.19 -1.44
C PRO A 229 15.48 8.35 -1.58
N THR A 230 16.24 8.31 -2.68
CA THR A 230 17.23 9.31 -3.11
C THR A 230 16.69 10.21 -4.23
N GLY A 231 15.50 9.89 -4.76
CA GLY A 231 14.76 10.71 -5.72
C GLY A 231 13.30 10.28 -5.80
N TYR A 232 12.45 11.17 -6.31
CA TYR A 232 11.00 10.95 -6.43
C TYR A 232 10.54 11.03 -7.89
N PRO A 233 9.49 10.29 -8.29
CA PRO A 233 8.83 9.25 -7.50
C PRO A 233 9.75 8.04 -7.27
N CYS A 234 9.48 7.29 -6.20
CA CYS A 234 10.18 6.06 -5.88
C CYS A 234 9.14 4.97 -5.61
N LEU A 235 9.12 3.92 -6.41
CA LEU A 235 8.24 2.78 -6.18
C LEU A 235 8.98 1.69 -5.43
N ILE A 236 8.32 1.01 -4.51
CA ILE A 236 8.75 -0.30 -4.01
C ILE A 236 7.63 -1.32 -4.26
N LEU A 237 8.00 -2.59 -4.31
CA LEU A 237 7.05 -3.69 -4.47
C LEU A 237 6.99 -4.52 -3.20
N VAL A 238 5.77 -4.79 -2.75
CA VAL A 238 5.46 -5.59 -1.56
C VAL A 238 4.48 -6.69 -1.98
N ASP A 239 4.58 -7.87 -1.39
CA ASP A 239 3.57 -8.92 -1.59
C ASP A 239 2.39 -8.82 -0.63
N GLU A 240 1.43 -9.73 -0.79
CA GLU A 240 0.27 -9.84 0.10
C GLU A 240 0.62 -10.13 1.57
N ASN A 241 1.84 -10.62 1.86
CA ASN A 241 2.30 -10.88 3.23
C ASN A 241 2.95 -9.64 3.87
N MET A 242 2.89 -8.49 3.18
CA MET A 242 3.53 -7.24 3.58
C MET A 242 5.07 -7.33 3.56
N ASP A 243 5.63 -8.28 2.81
CA ASP A 243 7.07 -8.50 2.69
C ASP A 243 7.62 -7.86 1.41
N LEU A 244 8.70 -7.09 1.57
CA LEU A 244 9.34 -6.33 0.50
C LEU A 244 9.92 -7.26 -0.57
N LYS A 245 9.43 -7.17 -1.81
CA LYS A 245 9.97 -7.91 -2.96
C LYS A 245 10.99 -7.13 -3.75
N VAL A 246 10.78 -5.83 -3.88
CA VAL A 246 11.74 -4.94 -4.56
C VAL A 246 11.97 -3.71 -3.70
N HIS A 247 13.22 -3.54 -3.26
CA HIS A 247 13.69 -2.28 -2.69
C HIS A 247 14.47 -1.51 -3.75
N THR A 248 13.98 -0.33 -4.12
CA THR A 248 14.77 0.62 -4.90
C THR A 248 14.91 1.94 -4.15
N LEU A 249 16.04 2.60 -4.41
CA LEU A 249 16.34 3.91 -3.85
C LEU A 249 15.83 5.04 -4.75
N ARG A 250 15.45 4.76 -6.00
CA ARG A 250 15.00 5.78 -6.94
C ARG A 250 14.32 5.18 -8.15
N GLY A 251 13.29 5.88 -8.63
CA GLY A 251 12.64 5.56 -9.89
C GLY A 251 11.54 4.54 -9.71
N ILE A 252 11.04 4.06 -10.83
CA ILE A 252 9.80 3.26 -10.88
C ILE A 252 10.01 1.90 -11.54
N GLU A 253 11.15 1.72 -12.20
CA GLU A 253 11.37 0.62 -13.12
C GLU A 253 11.40 -0.74 -12.43
N ASP A 254 12.26 -0.88 -11.42
CA ASP A 254 12.51 -2.18 -10.77
C ASP A 254 11.23 -2.75 -10.15
N ALA A 255 10.39 -1.89 -9.56
CA ALA A 255 9.12 -2.31 -8.98
C ALA A 255 8.11 -2.76 -10.06
N ILE A 256 8.08 -2.07 -11.21
CA ILE A 256 7.21 -2.47 -12.34
C ILE A 256 7.70 -3.79 -12.95
N ASP A 257 9.01 -4.00 -13.06
CA ASP A 257 9.58 -5.27 -13.51
C ASP A 257 9.20 -6.41 -12.56
N GLY A 258 9.32 -6.19 -11.24
CA GLY A 258 8.94 -7.16 -10.22
C GLY A 258 7.46 -7.59 -10.29
N ILE A 259 6.56 -6.71 -10.72
CA ILE A 259 5.13 -7.06 -10.90
C ILE A 259 4.95 -7.99 -12.07
N ASN A 260 5.57 -7.70 -13.20
CA ASN A 260 5.52 -8.60 -14.36
C ASN A 260 6.08 -9.97 -13.97
N GLU A 261 7.16 -10.02 -13.18
CA GLU A 261 7.71 -11.29 -12.69
C GLU A 261 6.82 -12.06 -11.71
N ILE A 262 5.90 -11.39 -11.03
CA ILE A 262 4.91 -12.04 -10.14
C ILE A 262 3.72 -12.52 -10.96
N LEU A 263 3.15 -11.64 -11.80
CA LEU A 263 1.91 -11.92 -12.53
C LEU A 263 2.10 -12.82 -13.75
N ASP A 264 3.30 -12.84 -14.37
CA ASP A 264 3.57 -13.68 -15.54
C ASP A 264 4.05 -15.10 -15.17
N LYS A 265 4.13 -15.43 -13.87
CA LYS A 265 4.51 -16.76 -13.37
C LYS A 265 3.31 -17.71 -13.17
N ASP A 266 2.10 -17.18 -13.27
CA ASP A 266 0.83 -17.93 -13.19
C ASP A 266 0.25 -18.22 -14.59
#